data_AF-A0A1E3YJ15-F1
#
_entry.id   AF-A0A1E3YJ15-F1
#
_cell.length_a   1.000
_cell.length_b   1.000
_cell.length_c   1.000
_cell.angle_alpha   90.00
_cell.angle_beta   90.00
_cell.angle_gamma   90.00
#
_symmetry.space_group_name_H-M   'P 1'
#
loop_
_entity.id
_entity.type
_entity.pdbx_description
1 polymer ?
#
loop_
_entity_poly.entity_id
_entity_poly.type
_entity_poly.pdbx_seq_one_letter_code
_entity_poly.pdbx_strand_id
1 'polypeptide(L)' 'MSIEARKAHDLTVSEALVAEAEALGLDATGAAEQGIAVAIKAEKERRWKIENAEAIQADNDYVAKHGLPLAKYRQF' A
#
# COMPACT_ATOMS: atom_id res chain seq x y z
N MET A 1 11.85 9.61 -11.58
CA MET A 1 11.60 8.15 -11.58
C MET A 1 11.32 7.77 -13.02
N SER A 2 12.15 6.90 -13.60
CA SER A 2 11.98 6.46 -14.98
C SER A 2 10.60 5.83 -15.11
N ILE A 3 9.77 6.34 -16.02
CA ILE A 3 8.58 5.61 -16.44
C ILE A 3 9.14 4.37 -17.14
N GLU A 4 9.16 3.23 -16.46
CA GLU A 4 9.48 1.97 -17.12
C GLU A 4 8.54 1.80 -18.31
N ALA A 5 9.09 1.31 -19.43
CA ALA A 5 8.31 1.10 -20.64
C ALA A 5 7.13 0.18 -20.31
N ARG A 6 5.90 0.70 -20.47
CA ARG A 6 4.68 -0.11 -20.31
C ARG A 6 4.71 -1.21 -21.37
N LYS A 7 4.61 -2.46 -20.92
CA LYS A 7 4.51 -3.63 -21.78
C LYS A 7 3.13 -4.25 -21.61
N ALA A 8 2.53 -4.66 -22.72
CA ALA A 8 1.29 -5.42 -22.68
C ALA A 8 1.54 -6.78 -22.01
N HIS A 9 0.64 -7.15 -21.11
CA HIS A 9 0.61 -8.43 -20.42
C HIS A 9 -0.77 -9.05 -20.63
N ASP A 10 -0.82 -10.35 -20.93
CA ASP A 10 -2.08 -11.09 -20.96
C ASP A 10 -2.59 -11.27 -19.53
N LEU A 11 -3.80 -10.74 -19.28
CA LEU A 11 -4.47 -10.76 -17.99
C LEU A 11 -5.86 -11.35 -18.18
N THR A 12 -6.24 -12.32 -17.34
CA THR A 12 -7.59 -12.86 -17.32
C THR A 12 -8.45 -11.99 -16.40
N VAL A 13 -9.44 -11.30 -16.97
CA VAL A 13 -10.36 -10.41 -16.24
C VAL A 13 -11.80 -10.80 -16.59
N SER A 14 -12.73 -10.57 -15.66
CA SER A 14 -14.16 -10.79 -15.88
C SER A 14 -14.68 -9.95 -17.06
N GLU A 15 -15.27 -10.61 -18.04
CA GLU A 15 -15.89 -9.96 -19.20
C GLU A 15 -16.98 -8.96 -18.78
N ALA A 16 -17.75 -9.27 -17.74
CA ALA A 16 -18.77 -8.38 -17.22
C ALA A 16 -18.20 -7.05 -16.70
N LEU A 17 -17.03 -7.09 -16.04
CA LEU A 17 -16.36 -5.88 -15.53
C LEU A 17 -15.77 -5.05 -16.66
N VAL A 18 -15.25 -5.70 -17.70
CA VAL A 18 -14.73 -5.01 -18.89
C VAL A 18 -15.87 -4.32 -19.63
N ALA A 19 -16.97 -5.04 -19.88
CA ALA A 19 -18.14 -4.48 -20.55
C ALA A 19 -18.75 -3.29 -19.78
N GLU A 20 -18.82 -3.38 -18.44
CA GLU A 20 -19.29 -2.28 -17.60
C GLU A 20 -18.33 -1.08 -17.63
N ALA A 21 -17.02 -1.33 -17.56
CA ALA A 21 -16.01 -0.27 -17.68
C ALA A 21 -16.08 0.44 -19.04
N GLU A 22 -16.24 -0.29 -20.13
CA GLU A 22 -16.42 0.27 -21.48
C GLU A 22 -17.71 1.08 -21.59
N ALA A 23 -18.83 0.56 -21.06
CA ALA A 23 -20.11 1.27 -21.04
C ALA A 23 -20.05 2.59 -20.25
N LEU A 24 -19.20 2.64 -19.23
CA LEU A 24 -18.95 3.83 -18.40
C LEU A 24 -17.81 4.72 -18.94
N GLY A 25 -17.14 4.33 -20.02
CA GLY A 25 -16.02 5.07 -20.61
C GLY A 25 -14.78 5.11 -19.72
N LEU A 26 -14.56 4.10 -18.87
CA LEU A 26 -13.44 4.01 -17.96
C LEU A 26 -12.18 3.48 -18.65
N ASP A 27 -11.01 4.00 -18.26
CA ASP A 27 -9.72 3.43 -18.64
C ASP A 27 -9.43 2.15 -17.83
N ALA A 28 -9.84 1.01 -18.38
CA ALA A 28 -9.67 -0.30 -17.74
C ALA A 28 -8.19 -0.65 -17.50
N THR A 29 -7.29 -0.24 -18.39
CA THR A 29 -5.85 -0.51 -18.24
C THR A 29 -5.26 0.33 -17.12
N GLY A 30 -5.59 1.62 -17.08
CA GLY A 30 -5.19 2.50 -15.98
C GLY A 30 -5.75 2.07 -14.63
N ALA A 31 -7.01 1.62 -14.59
CA ALA A 31 -7.63 1.08 -13.38
C ALA A 31 -6.94 -0.21 -12.91
N ALA A 32 -6.60 -1.11 -13.83
CA ALA A 32 -5.85 -2.34 -13.50
C ALA A 32 -4.45 -2.02 -12.94
N GLU A 33 -3.73 -1.08 -13.56
CA GLU A 33 -2.40 -0.64 -13.10
C GLU A 33 -2.46 -0.06 -11.68
N GLN A 34 -3.44 0.82 -11.41
CA GLN A 34 -3.66 1.38 -10.08
C GLN A 34 -4.02 0.30 -9.06
N GLY A 35 -4.91 -0.63 -9.41
CA GLY A 35 -5.30 -1.74 -8.55
C GLY A 35 -4.10 -2.61 -8.17
N ILE A 36 -3.24 -2.95 -9.13
CA ILE A 36 -2.00 -3.70 -8.91
C ILE A 36 -1.05 -2.90 -7.99
N ALA A 37 -0.87 -1.61 -8.23
CA ALA A 37 -0.01 -0.77 -7.40
C ALA A 37 -0.47 -0.71 -5.94
N VAL A 38 -1.78 -0.59 -5.71
CA VAL A 38 -2.38 -0.62 -4.36
C VAL A 38 -2.17 -1.98 -3.70
N ALA A 39 -2.41 -3.08 -4.42
CA ALA A 39 -2.21 -4.43 -3.90
C ALA A 39 -0.73 -4.69 -3.52
N ILE A 40 0.21 -4.28 -4.36
CA ILE A 40 1.65 -4.37 -4.07
C ILE A 40 2.02 -3.57 -2.83
N LYS A 41 1.54 -2.33 -2.73
CA LYS A 41 1.80 -1.47 -1.56
C LYS A 41 1.28 -2.13 -0.28
N ALA A 42 0.03 -2.61 -0.29
CA ALA A 42 -0.57 -3.26 0.86
C ALA A 42 0.22 -4.50 1.32
N GLU A 43 0.67 -5.33 0.37
CA GLU A 43 1.46 -6.52 0.70
C GLU A 43 2.85 -6.15 1.25
N LYS A 44 3.50 -5.12 0.70
CA LYS A 44 4.77 -4.61 1.25
C LYS A 44 4.59 -4.09 2.68
N GLU A 45 3.55 -3.32 2.93
CA GLU A 45 3.23 -2.83 4.28
C GLU A 45 2.96 -3.97 5.25
N ARG A 46 2.23 -5.00 4.82
CA ARG A 46 1.96 -6.20 5.63
C ARG A 46 3.26 -6.92 6.00
N ARG A 47 4.15 -7.15 5.04
CA ARG A 47 5.45 -7.80 5.27
C ARG A 47 6.32 -6.97 6.21
N TRP A 48 6.42 -5.67 5.96
CA TRP A 48 7.20 -4.77 6.81
C TRP A 48 6.71 -4.80 8.26
N LYS A 49 5.39 -4.77 8.49
CA LYS A 49 4.81 -4.89 9.84
C LYS A 49 5.18 -6.20 10.54
N ILE A 50 5.22 -7.30 9.80
CA ILE A 50 5.61 -8.61 10.35
C ILE A 50 7.10 -8.60 10.70
N GLU A 51 7.94 -8.15 9.77
CA GLU A 51 9.39 -8.09 9.94
C GLU A 51 9.81 -7.16 11.10
N ASN A 52 9.05 -6.09 11.34
CA ASN A 52 9.35 -5.09 12.35
C ASN A 52 8.50 -5.24 13.62
N ALA A 53 7.72 -6.33 13.76
CA ALA A 53 6.82 -6.53 14.89
C ALA A 53 7.56 -6.50 16.24
N GLU A 54 8.73 -7.14 16.33
CA GLU A 54 9.54 -7.16 17.55
C GLU A 54 10.10 -5.79 17.90
N ALA A 55 10.59 -5.03 16.90
CA ALA A 55 11.10 -3.68 17.11
C ALA A 55 9.98 -2.73 17.57
N ILE A 56 8.81 -2.81 16.93
CA ILE A 56 7.62 -2.05 17.33
C ILE A 56 7.21 -2.40 18.76
N GLN A 57 7.23 -3.70 19.13
CA GLN A 57 6.92 -4.10 20.50
C GLN A 57 7.94 -3.58 21.52
N ALA A 58 9.24 -3.66 21.20
CA ALA A 58 10.29 -3.14 22.05
C ALA A 58 10.15 -1.62 22.29
N ASP A 59 9.83 -0.86 21.24
CA ASP A 59 9.57 0.57 21.33
C ASP A 59 8.31 0.88 22.16
N ASN A 60 7.22 0.12 21.95
CA ASN A 60 6.00 0.25 22.74
C ASN A 60 6.25 -0.03 24.23
N ASP A 61 7.01 -1.08 24.55
CA ASP A 61 7.39 -1.42 25.92
C ASP A 61 8.25 -0.34 26.56
N TYR A 62 9.17 0.26 25.79
CA TYR A 62 9.98 1.39 26.25
C TYR A 62 9.10 2.59 26.60
N VAL A 63 8.19 2.98 25.70
CA VAL A 63 7.26 4.10 25.94
C VAL A 63 6.35 3.82 27.13
N ALA A 64 5.86 2.59 27.30
CA ALA A 64 5.05 2.21 28.45
C ALA A 64 5.81 2.36 29.79
N LYS A 65 7.11 2.03 29.80
CA LYS A 65 7.96 2.10 31.01
C LYS A 65 8.48 3.51 31.29
N HIS A 66 8.82 4.27 30.26
CA HIS A 66 9.57 5.52 30.38
C HIS A 66 8.76 6.77 30.00
N GLY A 67 7.54 6.58 29.49
CA GLY A 67 6.75 7.64 28.87
C GLY A 67 7.25 8.01 27.47
N LEU A 68 6.57 8.96 26.84
CA LEU A 68 6.96 9.43 25.51
C LEU A 68 8.30 10.19 25.59
N PRO A 69 9.32 9.75 24.80
CA PRO A 69 10.57 10.48 24.70
C PRO A 69 10.32 11.95 24.34
N LEU A 70 11.05 12.85 25.00
CA LEU A 70 11.02 14.29 24.72
C LEU A 70 9.65 14.97 24.92
N ALA A 71 8.65 14.29 25.52
CA ALA A 71 7.34 14.88 25.77
C ALA A 71 7.40 16.21 26.54
N LYS A 72 8.41 16.39 27.39
CA LYS A 72 8.69 17.63 28.13
C LYS A 72 8.95 18.87 27.26
N TYR A 73 9.26 18.69 25.97
CA TYR A 73 9.49 19.79 25.01
C TYR A 73 8.29 20.02 24.09
N ARG A 74 7.19 19.27 24.25
CA ARG A 74 5.99 19.45 23.42
C ARG A 74 5.34 20.79 23.73
N GLN A 75 5.45 21.73 22.79
CA GLN A 75 4.70 22.97 22.79
C GLN A 75 3.38 22.67 22.07
N PHE A 76 2.26 22.75 22.79
CA PHE A 76 0.91 22.56 22.24
C PHE A 76 0.60 23.59 21.17
#